data_AF-B9L2I7-F1
#
_entry.id   AF-B9L2I7-F1
#
_cell.length_a   1.000
_cell.length_b   1.000
_cell.length_c   1.000
_cell.angle_alpha   90.00
_cell.angle_beta   90.00
_cell.angle_gamma   90.00
#
_symmetry.space_group_name_H-M   'P 1'
#
loop_
_entity.id
_entity.type
_entity.pdbx_description
1 polymer ?
#
loop_
_entity_poly.entity_id
_entity_poly.type
_entity_poly.pdbx_seq_one_letter_code
_entity_poly.pdbx_strand_id
1 'polypeptide(L)' 'MLVLKVTMVEGRTPEQKAELIRRLAEAAGRHLGFPVEEIRTVIYEVGRDEWGIGTMTMAERDRAASSQPGD' A
#
# COMPACT_ATOMS: atom_id res chain seq x y z
N MET A 1 16.27 14.89 -6.02
CA MET A 1 15.87 13.71 -5.23
C MET A 1 14.35 13.63 -5.14
N LEU A 2 13.77 12.50 -5.57
CA LEU A 2 12.33 12.21 -5.48
C LEU A 2 12.10 11.05 -4.50
N VAL A 3 11.12 11.18 -3.60
CA VAL A 3 10.73 10.14 -2.64
C VAL A 3 9.23 9.86 -2.77
N LEU A 4 8.88 8.59 -2.93
CA LEU A 4 7.51 8.09 -2.96
C LEU A 4 7.23 7.36 -1.64
N LYS A 5 6.21 7.82 -0.91
CA LYS A 5 5.74 7.15 0.31
C LYS A 5 4.47 6.38 0.00
N VAL A 6 4.52 5.07 0.17
CA VAL A 6 3.35 4.19 0.04
C VAL A 6 2.95 3.74 1.43
N THR A 7 1.71 4.02 1.81
CA THR A 7 1.10 3.48 3.03
C THR A 7 0.03 2.50 2.61
N MET A 8 0.15 1.26 3.07
CA MET A 8 -0.76 0.18 2.72
C MET A 8 -1.05 -0.69 3.95
N VAL A 9 -2.12 -1.47 3.88
CA VAL A 9 -2.35 -2.53 4.85
C VAL A 9 -1.32 -3.64 4.62
N GLU A 10 -0.89 -4.29 5.70
CA GLU A 10 -0.05 -5.49 5.65
C GLU A 10 -0.62 -6.64 4.79
N GLY A 11 0.20 -7.67 4.55
CA GLY A 11 -0.23 -8.92 3.90
C GLY A 11 0.19 -9.08 2.44
N ARG A 12 1.04 -8.18 1.91
CA ARG A 12 1.61 -8.31 0.55
C ARG A 12 2.91 -9.10 0.63
N THR A 13 3.16 -9.94 -0.36
CA THR A 13 4.42 -10.72 -0.38
C THR A 13 5.62 -9.82 -0.67
N PRO A 14 6.85 -10.24 -0.31
CA PRO A 14 8.07 -9.52 -0.67
C PRO A 14 8.18 -9.23 -2.18
N GLU A 15 7.79 -10.18 -3.02
CA GLU A 15 7.85 -10.07 -4.49
C GLU A 15 6.88 -9.01 -5.01
N GLN A 16 5.66 -8.95 -4.47
CA GLN A 16 4.68 -7.93 -4.81
C GLN A 16 5.18 -6.53 -4.41
N LYS A 17 5.81 -6.40 -3.24
CA LYS A 17 6.39 -5.14 -2.77
C LYS A 17 7.56 -4.70 -3.64
N ALA A 18 8.45 -5.63 -4.02
CA ALA A 18 9.57 -5.35 -4.92
C ALA A 18 9.09 -4.89 -6.31
N GLU A 19 8.08 -5.55 -6.87
CA GLU A 19 7.50 -5.18 -8.15
C GLU A 19 6.82 -3.81 -8.11
N LEU A 20 6.12 -3.48 -7.01
CA LEU A 20 5.54 -2.17 -6.80
C LEU A 20 6.62 -1.07 -6.78
N ILE A 21 7.70 -1.27 -6.02
CA ILE A 21 8.84 -0.34 -5.96
C ILE A 21 9.40 -0.08 -7.35
N ARG A 22 9.64 -1.14 -8.13
CA ARG A 22 10.17 -1.05 -9.50
C ARG A 22 9.24 -0.22 -10.39
N ARG A 23 7.95 -0.57 -10.44
CA ARG A 23 6.98 0.11 -11.31
C ARG A 23 6.79 1.58 -10.96
N LEU A 24 6.75 1.90 -9.66
CA LEU A 24 6.62 3.29 -9.22
C LEU A 24 7.84 4.13 -9.61
N ALA A 25 9.05 3.60 -9.43
CA ALA A 25 10.27 4.28 -9.85
C ALA A 25 10.31 4.49 -11.37
N GLU A 26 10.00 3.48 -12.17
CA GLU A 26 9.95 3.58 -13.63
C GLU A 26 8.90 4.60 -14.12
N ALA A 27 7.70 4.59 -13.53
CA ALA A 27 6.65 5.53 -13.88
C ALA A 27 7.04 6.96 -13.53
N ALA A 28 7.58 7.18 -12.32
CA ALA A 28 8.03 8.48 -11.88
C ALA A 28 9.19 8.99 -12.75
N GLY A 29 10.18 8.16 -13.06
CA GLY A 29 11.28 8.55 -13.94
C GLY A 29 10.80 8.93 -15.34
N ARG A 30 9.90 8.13 -15.92
CA ARG A 30 9.32 8.38 -17.25
C ARG A 30 8.53 9.69 -17.34
N HIS A 31 7.72 9.99 -16.32
CA HIS A 31 6.75 11.10 -16.40
C HIS A 31 7.21 12.39 -15.72
N LEU A 32 8.14 12.30 -14.77
CA LEU A 32 8.63 13.44 -14.02
C LEU A 32 10.09 13.79 -14.34
N GLY A 33 10.76 12.99 -15.18
CA GLY A 33 12.12 13.28 -15.68
C GLY A 33 13.24 13.05 -14.66
N PHE A 34 12.99 12.31 -13.57
CA PHE A 34 14.01 11.94 -12.59
C PHE A 34 14.79 10.69 -13.05
N PRO A 35 16.12 10.62 -12.89
CA PRO A 35 16.87 9.38 -13.07
C PRO A 35 16.34 8.31 -12.09
N VAL A 36 16.09 7.09 -12.57
CA VAL A 36 15.43 6.03 -11.80
C VAL A 36 16.24 5.67 -10.53
N GLU A 37 17.56 5.69 -10.63
CA GLU A 37 18.52 5.46 -9.56
C GLU A 37 18.47 6.52 -8.44
N GLU A 38 17.89 7.70 -8.69
CA GLU A 38 17.70 8.74 -7.68
C GLU A 38 16.32 8.67 -6.98
N ILE A 39 15.42 7.82 -7.46
CA ILE A 39 14.05 7.70 -6.95
C ILE A 39 14.04 6.69 -5.82
N ARG A 40 13.51 7.11 -4.66
CA ARG A 40 13.37 6.26 -3.48
C ARG A 40 11.90 5.95 -3.24
N THR A 41 11.57 4.69 -2.98
CA THR A 41 10.23 4.29 -2.55
C THR A 41 10.31 3.72 -1.13
N VAL A 42 9.45 4.22 -0.25
CA VAL A 42 9.34 3.74 1.14
C VAL A 42 7.94 3.17 1.34
N ILE A 43 7.88 1.92 1.79
CA ILE A 43 6.63 1.23 2.11
C ILE A 43 6.43 1.24 3.63
N TYR A 44 5.26 1.72 4.05
CA TYR A 44 4.76 1.59 5.42
C TYR A 44 3.56 0.66 5.40
N GLU A 45 3.69 -0.47 6.08
CA GLU A 45 2.61 -1.42 6.30
C GLU A 45 1.94 -1.10 7.63
N VAL A 46 0.60 -1.15 7.65
CA VAL A 46 -0.22 -0.90 8.83
C VAL A 46 -1.08 -2.12 9.09
N GLY A 47 -1.18 -2.53 10.35
CA GLY A 47 -2.00 -3.68 10.74
C GLY A 47 -3.48 -3.44 10.48
N ARG A 48 -4.24 -4.53 10.30
CA ARG A 48 -5.69 -4.42 10.03
C ARG A 48 -6.50 -3.83 11.20
N ASP A 49 -6.01 -4.01 12.44
CA ASP A 49 -6.59 -3.39 13.65
C ASP A 49 -6.18 -1.92 13.83
N GLU A 50 -5.22 -1.42 13.05
CA GLU A 50 -4.72 -0.03 13.10
C GLU A 50 -5.18 0.80 11.90
N TRP A 51 -5.74 0.15 10.88
CA TRP A 51 -6.28 0.80 9.69
C TRP A 51 -7.75 1.16 9.88
N GLY A 52 -8.06 2.44 10.12
CA GLY A 52 -9.44 2.92 10.28
C GLY A 52 -10.18 3.13 8.96
N ILE A 53 -11.46 2.74 8.92
CA ILE A 53 -12.42 3.05 7.86
C ILE A 53 -13.70 3.56 8.52
N GLY A 54 -13.93 4.87 8.46
CA GLY A 54 -15.01 5.49 9.23
C GLY A 54 -14.77 5.33 10.73
N THR A 55 -15.74 4.77 11.46
CA THR A 55 -15.67 4.54 12.91
C THR A 55 -15.18 3.15 13.31
N MET A 56 -14.75 2.33 12.34
CA MET A 56 -14.34 0.95 12.57
C MET A 56 -12.92 0.71 12.06
N THR A 57 -12.19 -0.19 12.71
CA THR A 57 -10.96 -0.74 12.13
C THR A 57 -11.30 -1.63 10.95
N MET A 58 -10.35 -1.86 10.05
CA MET A 58 -10.57 -2.74 8.92
C MET A 58 -10.79 -4.19 9.38
N ALA A 59 -10.17 -4.61 10.49
CA ALA A 59 -10.45 -5.89 11.12
C ALA A 59 -11.90 -6.01 11.62
N GLU A 60 -12.45 -4.97 12.27
CA GLU A 60 -13.85 -4.95 12.69
C GLU A 60 -14.80 -5.03 11.50
N ARG A 61 -14.51 -4.29 10.44
CA ARG A 61 -15.31 -4.29 9.21
C ARG A 61 -15.34 -5.66 8.53
N ASP A 62 -14.20 -6.34 8.46
CA ASP A 62 -14.10 -7.68 7.88
C ASP A 62 -14.89 -8.72 8.71
N ARG A 63 -14.84 -8.64 10.04
CA ARG A 63 -15.66 -9.47 10.94
C ARG A 63 -17.17 -9.20 10.79
N ALA A 64 -17.55 -7.94 10.59
CA ALA A 64 -18.95 -7.58 10.35
C ALA A 64 -19.45 -8.10 8.99
N ALA A 65 -18.62 -8.02 7.95
CA ALA A 65 -18.94 -8.52 6.62
C ALA A 65 -19.08 -10.05 6.56
N SER A 66 -18.28 -10.79 7.33
CA SER A 66 -18.41 -12.26 7.42
C SER A 66 -19.61 -12.72 8.26
N SER A 67 -20.25 -11.81 9.00
CA SER A 67 -21.39 -12.09 9.88
C SER A 67 -22.75 -11.76 9.26
N GLN A 68 -22.79 -11.23 8.03
CA GLN A 68 -24.02 -11.12 7.23
C GLN A 68 -24.16 -12.36 6.34
N PRO A 69 -24.94 -13.40 6.74
CA PRO A 69 -25.46 -14.37 5.80
C PRO A 69 -26.43 -13.65 4.85
N GLY A 70 -26.41 -14.06 3.58
CA GLY A 70 -27.15 -13.43 2.48
C GLY A 70 -28.61 -13.09 2.80
N ASP A 71 -29.01 -11.92 2.31
CA ASP A 71 -30.39 -11.61 1.92
C ASP A 71 -30.83 -12.56 0.78
#